data_AF-A0A9W4TF25-F1
#
_entry.id   AF-A0A9W4TF25-F1
#
_cell.length_a   1.000
_cell.length_b   1.000
_cell.length_c   1.000
_cell.angle_alpha   90.00
_cell.angle_beta   90.00
_cell.angle_gamma   90.00
#
_symmetry.space_group_name_H-M   'P 1'
#
loop_
_entity.id
_entity.type
_entity.pdbx_description
1 polymer ?
#
loop_
_entity_poly.entity_id
_entity_poly.type
_entity_poly.pdbx_seq_one_letter_code
_entity_poly.pdbx_strand_id
1 'polypeptide(L)'
;PTIIKKASLPSNPIHALEQLRIWAQLEEAEESFTKMFLVSELLWLVWAFGISTPYKRKQKLIPLVIFNLKNKTCFVEEALGKSTIFM
;
A
#
# COMPACT_ATOMS: atom_id res chain seq x y z
N PRO A 1 2.73 -8.09 -19.80
CA PRO A 1 2.21 -8.02 -18.41
C PRO A 1 3.38 -7.84 -17.43
N THR A 2 3.43 -6.68 -16.76
CA THR A 2 4.47 -6.41 -15.76
C THR A 2 4.08 -7.14 -14.48
N ILE A 3 4.69 -8.31 -14.23
CA ILE A 3 4.35 -9.13 -13.06
C ILE A 3 4.86 -8.43 -11.81
N ILE A 4 3.96 -7.73 -11.12
CA ILE A 4 4.26 -7.10 -9.84
C ILE A 4 4.42 -8.18 -8.77
N LYS A 5 5.57 -8.25 -8.11
CA LYS A 5 5.86 -9.23 -7.06
C LYS A 5 6.03 -8.52 -5.72
N LYS A 6 5.28 -8.92 -4.69
CA LYS A 6 5.46 -8.35 -3.34
C LYS A 6 6.91 -8.46 -2.84
N ALA A 7 7.58 -9.57 -3.15
CA ALA A 7 8.98 -9.81 -2.79
C ALA A 7 9.98 -8.83 -3.44
N SER A 8 9.57 -8.04 -4.44
CA SER A 8 10.41 -6.98 -5.00
C SER A 8 10.25 -5.64 -4.28
N LEU A 9 9.43 -5.56 -3.22
CA LEU A 9 9.35 -4.34 -2.42
C LEU A 9 10.65 -4.11 -1.64
N PRO A 10 11.21 -2.90 -1.69
CA PRO A 10 12.33 -2.53 -0.83
C PRO A 10 12.01 -2.69 0.67
N SER A 11 12.99 -3.04 1.49
CA SER A 11 12.79 -3.10 2.95
C SER A 11 12.69 -1.70 3.58
N ASN A 12 13.29 -0.69 2.95
CA ASN A 12 13.21 0.69 3.40
C ASN A 12 11.78 1.25 3.17
N PRO A 13 11.10 1.77 4.21
CA PRO A 13 9.71 2.22 4.09
C PRO A 13 9.47 3.34 3.06
N ILE A 14 10.43 4.26 2.91
CA ILE A 14 10.33 5.36 1.96
C ILE A 14 10.41 4.80 0.54
N HIS A 15 11.39 3.94 0.27
CA HIS A 15 11.56 3.34 -1.05
C HIS A 15 10.40 2.41 -1.42
N ALA A 16 9.85 1.66 -0.46
CA ALA A 16 8.69 0.85 -0.74
C ALA A 16 7.41 1.67 -0.92
N LEU A 17 7.23 2.79 -0.23
CA LEU A 17 6.16 3.73 -0.55
C LEU A 17 6.27 4.25 -1.99
N GLU A 18 7.46 4.68 -2.40
CA GLU A 18 7.71 5.12 -3.78
C GLU A 18 7.38 4.01 -4.80
N GLN A 19 7.81 2.78 -4.53
CA GLN A 19 7.52 1.63 -5.39
C GLN A 19 6.01 1.34 -5.47
N LEU A 20 5.30 1.39 -4.35
CA LEU A 20 3.84 1.23 -4.31
C LEU A 20 3.13 2.33 -5.12
N ARG A 21 3.63 3.56 -5.07
CA ARG A 21 3.09 4.68 -5.87
C ARG A 21 3.27 4.42 -7.36
N ILE A 22 4.43 3.92 -7.79
CA ILE A 22 4.66 3.53 -9.19
C ILE A 22 3.67 2.44 -9.60
N TRP A 23 3.50 1.41 -8.78
CA TRP A 23 2.57 0.32 -9.07
C TRP A 23 1.11 0.75 -9.10
N ALA A 24 0.72 1.71 -8.27
CA ALA A 24 -0.65 2.23 -8.25
C ALA A 24 -1.04 2.99 -9.53
N GLN A 25 -0.06 3.43 -10.34
CA GLN A 25 -0.32 4.07 -11.64
C GLN A 25 -0.60 3.09 -12.78
N LEU A 26 -0.35 1.80 -12.57
CA LEU A 26 -0.59 0.77 -13.58
C LEU A 26 -2.10 0.54 -13.77
N GLU A 27 -2.52 0.25 -15.01
CA GLU A 27 -3.92 0.01 -15.35
C GLU A 27 -4.51 -1.15 -14.53
N GLU A 28 -3.71 -2.20 -14.31
CA GLU A 28 -4.06 -3.42 -13.57
C GLU A 28 -3.79 -3.34 -12.06
N ALA A 29 -3.62 -2.14 -11.49
CA ALA A 29 -3.24 -1.96 -10.09
C ALA A 29 -4.26 -2.55 -9.10
N GLU A 30 -5.56 -2.35 -9.30
CA GLU A 30 -6.58 -2.86 -8.37
C GLU A 30 -6.59 -4.39 -8.30
N GLU A 31 -6.54 -5.05 -9.46
CA GLU A 31 -6.49 -6.51 -9.53
C GLU A 31 -5.20 -7.05 -8.91
N SER A 32 -4.07 -6.42 -9.24
CA SER A 32 -2.75 -6.80 -8.73
C SER A 32 -2.67 -6.66 -7.21
N PHE A 33 -3.11 -5.53 -6.65
CA PHE A 33 -3.13 -5.30 -5.21
C PHE A 33 -4.08 -6.26 -4.48
N THR A 34 -5.21 -6.61 -5.11
CA THR A 34 -6.19 -7.55 -4.54
C THR A 34 -5.58 -8.95 -4.36
N LYS A 35 -4.76 -9.39 -5.32
CA LYS A 35 -4.04 -10.67 -5.25
C LYS A 35 -2.84 -10.59 -4.30
N MET A 36 -2.16 -9.46 -4.26
CA MET A 36 -0.87 -9.29 -3.57
C MET A 36 -0.98 -9.08 -2.07
N PHE A 37 -1.93 -8.26 -1.61
CA PHE A 37 -2.00 -7.83 -0.22
C PHE A 37 -3.08 -8.56 0.57
N LEU A 38 -2.77 -8.96 1.79
CA LEU A 38 -3.73 -9.41 2.79
C LEU A 38 -4.55 -8.23 3.32
N VAL A 39 -5.67 -8.52 3.98
CA VAL A 39 -6.51 -7.47 4.61
C VAL A 39 -5.72 -6.72 5.69
N SER A 40 -4.93 -7.42 6.51
CA SER A 40 -4.06 -6.81 7.53
C SER A 40 -3.03 -5.86 6.93
N GLU A 41 -2.42 -6.25 5.81
CA GLU A 41 -1.44 -5.44 5.09
C GLU A 41 -2.08 -4.17 4.50
N LEU A 42 -3.30 -4.28 3.96
CA LEU A 42 -4.06 -3.12 3.49
C LEU A 42 -4.45 -2.18 4.65
N LEU A 43 -4.86 -2.74 5.78
CA LEU A 43 -5.16 -1.95 6.99
C LEU A 43 -3.92 -1.24 7.51
N TRP A 44 -2.76 -1.90 7.48
CA TRP A 44 -1.48 -1.29 7.83
C TRP A 44 -1.19 -0.11 6.92
N LEU A 45 -1.38 -0.23 5.59
CA LEU A 45 -1.19 0.89 4.66
C LEU A 45 -2.14 2.06 4.94
N VAL A 46 -3.41 1.78 5.21
CA VAL A 46 -4.39 2.82 5.55
C VAL A 46 -3.98 3.55 6.85
N TRP A 47 -3.58 2.80 7.88
CA TRP A 47 -3.04 3.37 9.11
C TRP A 47 -1.75 4.17 8.85
N ALA A 48 -0.86 3.67 8.00
CA ALA A 48 0.39 4.34 7.66
C ALA A 48 0.14 5.70 6.96
N PHE A 49 -0.97 5.87 6.25
CA PHE A 49 -1.41 7.18 5.73
C PHE A 49 -2.04 8.10 6.78
N GLY A 50 -2.11 7.69 8.06
CA GLY A 50 -2.78 8.44 9.12
C GLY A 50 -4.31 8.41 9.03
N ILE A 51 -4.87 7.45 8.30
CA ILE A 51 -6.31 7.38 8.04
C ILE A 51 -6.95 6.36 8.98
N SER A 52 -8.03 6.77 9.66
CA SER A 52 -8.93 5.85 10.35
C SER A 52 -10.03 5.37 9.41
N THR A 53 -10.31 4.07 9.39
CA THR A 53 -11.38 3.51 8.55
C THR A 53 -12.16 2.43 9.29
N PRO A 54 -13.50 2.36 9.12
CA PRO A 54 -14.30 1.23 9.61
C PRO A 54 -14.22 0.02 8.66
N TYR A 55 -13.57 0.14 7.50
CA TYR A 55 -13.56 -0.89 6.47
C TYR A 55 -12.68 -2.08 6.88
N LYS A 56 -13.20 -3.30 6.66
CA LYS A 56 -12.51 -4.56 6.98
C LYS A 56 -12.38 -5.52 5.79
N ARG A 57 -12.80 -5.10 4.59
CA ARG A 57 -12.83 -5.94 3.38
C ARG A 57 -11.96 -5.33 2.29
N LYS A 58 -11.23 -6.18 1.55
CA LYS A 58 -10.36 -5.75 0.43
C LYS A 58 -11.08 -4.83 -0.55
N GLN A 59 -12.32 -5.14 -0.92
CA GLN A 59 -13.12 -4.35 -1.88
C GLN A 59 -13.23 -2.86 -1.50
N LYS A 60 -13.20 -2.52 -0.21
CA LYS A 60 -13.26 -1.12 0.26
C LYS A 60 -11.88 -0.54 0.58
N LEU A 61 -10.93 -1.39 0.99
CA LEU A 61 -9.56 -0.97 1.33
C LEU A 61 -8.70 -0.71 0.09
N ILE A 62 -8.86 -1.51 -0.98
CA ILE A 62 -8.07 -1.40 -2.22
C ILE A 62 -8.23 -0.01 -2.86
N PRO A 63 -9.46 0.49 -3.12
CA PRO A 63 -9.61 1.82 -3.72
C PRO A 63 -9.07 2.94 -2.81
N LEU A 64 -9.22 2.79 -1.49
CA LEU A 64 -8.71 3.76 -0.52
C LEU A 64 -7.18 3.84 -0.53
N VAL A 65 -6.50 2.68 -0.54
CA VAL A 65 -5.04 2.61 -0.63
C VAL A 65 -4.55 3.20 -1.95
N ILE A 66 -5.13 2.78 -3.08
CA ILE A 66 -4.71 3.26 -4.41
C ILE A 66 -4.94 4.77 -4.55
N PHE A 67 -6.08 5.28 -4.08
CA PHE A 67 -6.36 6.71 -4.07
C PHE A 67 -5.26 7.50 -3.33
N ASN A 68 -4.84 7.05 -2.16
CA ASN A 68 -3.79 7.72 -1.38
C ASN A 68 -2.41 7.61 -2.03
N LEU A 69 -2.09 6.46 -2.62
CA LEU A 69 -0.85 6.29 -3.39
C LEU A 69 -0.81 7.23 -4.60
N LYS A 70 -1.90 7.34 -5.35
CA LYS A 70 -2.00 8.23 -6.52
C LYS A 70 -1.90 9.71 -6.12
N ASN A 71 -2.49 10.10 -5.00
CA ASN A 71 -2.41 11.45 -4.46
C ASN A 71 -1.11 11.76 -3.70
N LYS A 72 -0.13 10.83 -3.72
CA LYS A 72 1.17 10.97 -3.04
C LYS A 72 1.04 11.28 -1.55
N THR A 73 0.00 10.77 -0.88
CA THR A 73 -0.12 10.84 0.57
C THR A 73 1.14 10.25 1.21
N CYS A 74 1.74 10.95 2.15
CA CYS A 74 2.93 10.50 2.87
C CYS A 74 2.55 9.47 3.94
N PHE A 75 3.52 8.64 4.32
CA PHE A 75 3.39 7.88 5.55
C PHE A 75 3.62 8.79 6.77
N VAL A 76 2.92 8.48 7.87
CA VAL A 76 3.16 9.09 9.18
C VAL A 76 4.54 8.68 9.73
N GLU A 77 5.10 9.50 10.62
CA GLU A 77 6.44 9.28 11.17
C GLU A 77 6.57 7.91 11.86
N GLU A 78 5.52 7.46 12.56
CA GLU A 78 5.49 6.18 13.24
C GLU A 78 5.58 5.00 12.25
N ALA A 79 5.02 5.14 11.05
CA ALA A 79 5.10 4.13 10.01
C ALA A 79 6.48 4.15 9.32
N LEU A 80 7.09 5.33 9.15
CA LEU A 80 8.45 5.47 8.64
C LEU A 80 9.52 4.94 9.61
N GLY A 81 9.26 5.04 10.92
CA GLY A 81 10.11 4.48 11.97
C GLY A 81 10.09 2.95 12.08
N LYS A 82 9.18 2.25 11.36
CA LYS A 82 9.18 0.79 11.31
C LYS A 82 10.31 0.30 10.40
N SER A 83 11.07 -0.69 10.86
CA SER A 83 12.17 -1.28 10.08
C SER A 83 11.71 -2.05 8.83
N THR A 84 10.43 -2.40 8.76
CA THR A 84 9.80 -3.13 7.65
C THR A 84 8.37 -2.65 7.43
N ILE A 85 7.94 -2.63 6.17
CA ILE A 85 6.53 -2.49 5.81
C ILE A 85 5.87 -3.87 5.89
N PHE A 86 4.63 -3.92 6.37
CA PHE A 86 3.83 -5.15 6.53
C PHE A 86 4.37 -6.05 7.65
N MET A 87 3.96 -5.72 8.89
CA MET A 87 4.18 -6.56 10.06
C MET A 87 2.91 -7.33 10.41
#